data_AF-A0A834I6F0-F1
#
_entry.id   AF-A0A834I6F0-F1
#
_cell.length_a   1.000
_cell.length_b   1.000
_cell.length_c   1.000
_cell.angle_alpha   90.00
_cell.angle_beta   90.00
_cell.angle_gamma   90.00
#
_symmetry.space_group_name_H-M   'P 1'
#
loop_
_entity.id
_entity.type
_entity.pdbx_description
1 polymer ?
#
loop_
_entity_poly.entity_id
_entity_poly.type
_entity_poly.pdbx_seq_one_letter_code
_entity_poly.pdbx_strand_id
1 'polypeptide(L)' 'MDTKEFRVLIKNCFLKGKVTVEAKTWLDAEFPDTAPGKSIIKDWYAKFRGGEMSTEDGERSGRLKEVVTDENI' A
#
# COMPACT_ATOMS: atom_id res chain seq x y z
N MET A 1 -13.68 1.12 5.47
CA MET A 1 -12.48 1.84 5.02
C MET A 1 -11.73 0.92 4.09
N ASP A 2 -11.43 1.39 2.88
CA ASP A 2 -10.77 0.59 1.86
C ASP A 2 -9.27 0.52 2.08
N THR A 3 -8.63 -0.48 1.49
CA THR A 3 -7.16 -0.64 1.57
C THR A 3 -6.43 0.60 1.06
N LYS A 4 -6.96 1.30 0.06
CA LYS A 4 -6.36 2.53 -0.48
C LYS A 4 -6.43 3.69 0.52
N GLU A 5 -7.53 3.83 1.26
CA GLU A 5 -7.71 4.87 2.27
C GLU A 5 -6.71 4.68 3.41
N PHE A 6 -6.50 3.43 3.86
CA PHE A 6 -5.49 3.13 4.88
C PHE A 6 -4.07 3.49 4.43
N ARG A 7 -3.74 3.36 3.14
CA ARG A 7 -2.41 3.78 2.63
C ARG A 7 -2.20 5.28 2.75
N VAL A 8 -3.24 6.07 2.47
CA VAL A 8 -3.21 7.53 2.64
C VAL A 8 -3.00 7.89 4.12
N LEU A 9 -3.68 7.19 5.03
CA LEU A 9 -3.51 7.39 6.47
C LEU A 9 -2.11 7.00 6.95
N ILE A 10 -1.58 5.85 6.52
CA ILE A 10 -0.22 5.39 6.85
C ILE A 10 0.81 6.40 6.33
N LYS A 11 0.63 6.93 5.11
CA LYS A 11 1.47 7.98 4.54
C LYS A 11 1.42 9.26 5.36
N ASN A 12 0.23 9.67 5.82
CA ASN A 12 0.08 10.82 6.70
C ASN A 12 0.81 10.62 8.04
N CYS A 13 0.73 9.42 8.64
CA CYS A 13 1.51 9.10 9.85
C CYS A 13 3.02 9.20 9.60
N PHE A 14 3.49 8.68 8.47
CA PHE A 14 4.90 8.77 8.07
C PHE A 14 5.37 10.22 7.90
N LEU A 15 4.59 11.05 7.21
CA LEU A 15 4.89 12.48 7.02
C LEU A 15 4.88 13.28 8.33
N LYS A 16 4.06 12.87 9.30
CA LYS A 16 4.05 13.43 10.66
C LYS A 16 5.21 12.95 11.53
N GLY A 17 6.13 12.14 11.00
CA GLY A 17 7.28 11.62 11.74
C GLY A 17 6.94 10.53 12.76
N LYS A 18 5.71 9.98 12.72
CA LYS A 18 5.31 8.91 13.64
C LYS A 18 6.02 7.62 13.27
N VAL A 19 6.51 6.90 14.27
CA VAL A 19 7.08 5.56 14.05
C VAL A 19 5.98 4.52 13.81
N THR A 20 6.32 3.39 13.20
CA THR A 20 5.36 2.33 12.85
C THR A 20 4.49 1.85 14.03
N VAL A 21 5.04 1.84 15.25
CA VAL A 21 4.30 1.45 16.46
C VAL A 21 3.22 2.48 16.80
N GLU A 22 3.56 3.77 16.79
CA GLU A 22 2.59 4.85 17.05
C GLU A 22 1.51 4.91 15.97
N ALA A 23 1.89 4.73 14.70
CA ALA A 23 0.94 4.66 13.59
C ALA A 23 -0.03 3.49 13.76
N LYS A 24 0.48 2.32 14.18
CA LYS A 24 -0.36 1.16 14.47
C LYS A 24 -1.31 1.42 15.64
N THR A 25 -0.81 1.93 16.76
CA THR A 25 -1.65 2.22 17.93
C THR A 25 -2.75 3.23 17.59
N TRP A 26 -2.42 4.26 16.79
CA TRP A 26 -3.41 5.23 16.35
C TRP A 26 -4.46 4.60 15.40
N LEU A 27 -4.03 3.78 14.44
CA LEU A 27 -4.95 3.07 13.53
C LEU A 27 -5.84 2.06 14.25
N ASP A 28 -5.30 1.30 15.21
CA ASP A 28 -6.06 0.33 16.00
C ASP A 28 -7.08 1.04 16.92
N ALA A 29 -6.77 2.26 17.39
CA ALA A 29 -7.69 3.05 18.22
C ALA A 29 -8.83 3.69 17.41
N GLU A 30 -8.52 4.21 16.21
CA GLU A 30 -9.50 4.88 15.35
C GLU A 30 -10.35 3.87 14.55
N PHE A 31 -9.78 2.71 14.20
CA PHE A 31 -10.39 1.71 13.33
C PHE A 31 -10.28 0.27 13.90
N PRO A 32 -10.85 -0.01 15.09
CA PRO A 32 -10.60 -1.26 15.82
C PRO A 32 -10.89 -2.54 15.03
N ASP A 33 -11.94 -2.54 14.21
CA ASP A 33 -12.37 -3.74 13.45
C ASP A 33 -11.77 -3.85 12.05
N THR A 34 -11.21 -2.74 11.52
CA THR A 34 -10.78 -2.66 10.12
C THR A 34 -9.33 -2.25 9.94
N ALA A 35 -8.62 -1.96 11.03
CA ALA A 35 -7.24 -1.53 11.01
C ALA A 35 -6.33 -2.54 10.29
N PRO A 36 -5.40 -2.07 9.45
CA PRO A 36 -4.48 -2.93 8.76
C PRO A 36 -3.51 -3.61 9.73
N GLY A 37 -3.11 -4.83 9.40
CA GLY A 37 -2.12 -5.58 10.15
C GLY A 37 -0.77 -4.85 10.24
N LYS A 38 0.01 -5.19 11.27
CA LYS A 38 1.34 -4.60 11.51
C LYS A 38 2.31 -4.77 10.34
N SER A 39 2.21 -5.88 9.59
CA SER A 39 3.02 -6.14 8.40
C SER A 39 2.75 -5.10 7.31
N ILE A 40 1.49 -4.86 6.97
CA ILE A 40 1.07 -3.87 5.96
C ILE A 40 1.63 -2.49 6.29
N ILE A 41 1.50 -2.06 7.56
CA ILE A 41 2.02 -0.75 8.00
C ILE A 41 3.55 -0.69 7.80
N LYS A 42 4.28 -1.74 8.15
CA LYS A 42 5.74 -1.79 7.98
C LYS A 42 6.16 -1.76 6.51
N ASP A 43 5.46 -2.49 5.65
CA ASP A 43 5.77 -2.57 4.22
C ASP A 43 5.62 -1.20 3.56
N TRP A 44 4.52 -0.50 3.85
CA TRP A 44 4.31 0.88 3.38
C TRP A 44 5.34 1.86 3.93
N TYR A 45 5.69 1.74 5.21
CA TYR A 45 6.77 2.55 5.79
C TYR A 45 8.14 2.27 5.16
N ALA A 46 8.41 1.04 4.71
CA ALA A 46 9.63 0.73 3.97
C ALA A 46 9.64 1.39 2.59
N LYS A 47 8.51 1.34 1.87
CA LYS A 47 8.33 2.04 0.59
C LYS A 47 8.53 3.55 0.70
N PHE A 48 7.90 4.18 1.69
CA PHE A 48 8.03 5.62 1.92
C PHE A 48 9.46 6.02 2.28
N ARG A 49 10.18 5.19 3.05
CA ARG A 49 11.62 5.38 3.30
C ARG A 49 12.47 5.24 2.04
N GLY A 50 12.05 4.41 1.09
CA GLY A 50 12.67 4.27 -0.23
C GLY A 50 12.33 5.40 -1.22
N GLY A 51 11.50 6.38 -0.82
CA GLY A 51 11.09 7.50 -1.67
C GLY A 51 9.84 7.24 -2.52
N GLU A 52 9.26 6.03 -2.48
CA GLU A 52 8.03 5.70 -3.19
C GLU A 52 6.83 6.26 -2.41
N MET A 53 6.44 7.51 -2.71
CA MET A 53 5.34 8.20 -2.03
C MET A 53 3.96 7.97 -2.67
N SER A 54 3.87 7.09 -3.68
CA SER A 54 2.58 6.71 -4.27
C SER A 54 1.77 5.89 -3.26
N THR A 55 0.45 6.10 -3.21
CA THR A 55 -0.49 5.25 -2.46
C THR A 55 -1.24 4.27 -3.36
N GLU A 56 -1.09 4.42 -4.67
CA GLU A 56 -1.64 3.47 -5.64
C GLU A 56 -0.76 2.21 -5.70
N ASP A 57 -1.37 1.10 -6.11
CA ASP A 57 -0.57 -0.05 -6.53
C ASP A 57 0.23 0.37 -7.76
N GLY A 58 1.54 0.08 -7.76
CA GLY A 58 2.32 0.14 -8.99
C GLY A 58 1.70 -0.77 -10.06
N GLU A 59 2.01 -0.51 -11.33
CA GLU A 59 1.53 -1.34 -12.42
C GLU A 59 1.74 -2.82 -12.07
N ARG A 60 0.64 -3.56 -11.91
CA ARG A 60 0.73 -5.02 -11.89
C ARG A 60 1.29 -5.38 -13.25
N SER A 61 2.52 -5.87 -13.30
CA SER A 61 3.06 -6.54 -14.46
C SER A 61 2.20 -7.79 -14.72
N GLY A 62 1.06 -7.58 -15.36
CA GLY A 62 0.25 -8.63 -15.93
C GLY A 62 0.96 -9.09 -17.18
N ARG A 63 1.16 -10.41 -17.29
CA ARG A 63 1.68 -11.04 -18.49
C ARG A 63 0.98 -10.46 -19.72
N LEU A 64 1.72 -9.77 -20.59
CA LEU A 64 1.29 -9.49 -21.96
C LEU A 64 0.96 -10.84 -22.62
N LYS A 65 -0.32 -11.12 -22.82
CA LYS A 65 -0.78 -12.18 -23.71
C LYS A 65 -1.34 -11.52 -24.96
N GLU A 66 -0.43 -11.04 -25.80
CA GLU A 66 -0.69 -11.08 -27.23
C GLU A 66 -0.04 -12.35 -27.75
N VAL A 67 -0.82 -13.43 -27.75
CA VAL A 67 -0.59 -14.52 -28.70
C VAL A 67 -1.12 -13.98 -30.02
N VAL A 68 -0.25 -13.35 -30.81
CA VAL A 68 -0.47 -13.23 -32.25
C VAL A 68 0.02 -14.54 -32.85
N THR A 69 -0.88 -15.51 -32.94
CA THR A 69 -0.77 -16.53 -33.97
C THR A 69 -1.48 -15.95 -35.19
N ASP A 70 -0.71 -15.39 -36.11
CA ASP A 70 -1.11 -15.31 -37.51
C ASP A 70 -1.23 -16.76 -38.01
N GLU A 71 -2.38 -17.37 -37.75
CA GLU A 71 -2.79 -18.60 -38.39
C GLU A 71 -3.67 -18.25 -39.60
N ASN A 72 -3.01 -18.29 -40.76
CA ASN A 72 -3.40 -19.13 -41.90
C ASN A 72 -4.19 -18.48 -43.07
N ILE A 73 -3.44 -18.34 -44.18
CA ILE A 73 -3.79 -18.36 -45.64
C ILE A 73 -4.26 -17.05 -46.29
#